data_AF-A0A928SYQ4-F1
#
_entry.id   AF-A0A928SYQ4-F1
#
_cell.length_a   1.000
_cell.length_b   1.000
_cell.length_c   1.000
_cell.angle_alpha   90.00
_cell.angle_beta   90.00
_cell.angle_gamma   90.00
#
_symmetry.space_group_name_H-M   'P 1'
#
loop_
_entity.id
_entity.type
_entity.pdbx_description
1 polymer ?
#
loop_
_entity_poly.entity_id
_entity_poly.type
_entity_poly.pdbx_seq_one_letter_code
_entity_poly.pdbx_strand_id
1 'polypeptide(L)'
;MRDATLVVIEFGASWPRWLQPSRGGDLAVVAQHYEGEPTSLVTQVANRIARLEATGWRLDKTVIVANDRTDAAAFAARSVLARGLLARLGKSSGGEIILSVSDAVSARVCENLLGLAAALDTDATRSGVKVALRIGRREPMLGLSWPESSQPAAE
;
A
#
# COMPACT_ATOMS: atom_id res chain seq x y z
N MET A 1 14.76 17.05 9.21
CA MET A 1 14.07 15.75 9.00
C MET A 1 13.63 15.72 7.56
N ARG A 2 13.86 14.63 6.82
CA ARG A 2 13.49 14.54 5.40
C ARG A 2 12.28 13.63 5.24
N ASP A 3 11.27 14.08 4.53
CA ASP A 3 10.09 13.28 4.24
C ASP A 3 10.37 12.31 3.08
N ALA A 4 9.90 11.08 3.20
CA ALA A 4 10.10 10.05 2.18
C ALA A 4 8.85 9.21 1.95
N THR A 5 8.62 8.89 0.68
CA THR A 5 7.64 7.88 0.28
C THR A 5 8.29 6.50 0.34
N LEU A 6 7.68 5.58 1.08
CA LEU A 6 8.02 4.15 1.04
C LEU A 6 7.15 3.44 0.01
N VAL A 7 7.75 2.70 -0.91
CA VAL A 7 7.05 1.84 -1.86
C VAL A 7 7.38 0.40 -1.53
N VAL A 8 6.36 -0.38 -1.19
CA VAL A 8 6.47 -1.82 -0.94
C VAL A 8 5.87 -2.54 -2.14
N ILE A 9 6.61 -3.44 -2.78
CA ILE A 9 6.19 -4.13 -3.99
C ILE A 9 6.17 -5.63 -3.74
N GLU A 10 5.00 -6.24 -3.86
CA GLU A 10 4.86 -7.69 -3.81
C GLU A 10 5.50 -8.36 -5.03
N PHE A 11 5.91 -9.62 -4.87
CA PHE A 11 6.46 -10.38 -5.99
C PHE A 11 5.42 -10.50 -7.10
N GLY A 12 5.82 -10.22 -8.35
CA GLY A 12 4.92 -10.22 -9.52
C GLY A 12 4.02 -8.98 -9.63
N ALA A 13 4.07 -8.04 -8.70
CA ALA A 13 3.36 -6.77 -8.84
C ALA A 13 4.10 -5.83 -9.82
N SER A 14 3.33 -5.02 -10.54
CA SER A 14 3.87 -4.05 -11.51
C SER A 14 4.04 -2.67 -10.88
N TRP A 15 5.13 -1.97 -11.21
CA TRP A 15 5.35 -0.60 -10.74
C TRP A 15 4.13 0.30 -11.04
N PRO A 16 3.64 1.07 -10.04
CA PRO A 16 2.51 1.97 -10.23
C PRO A 16 2.87 3.11 -11.18
N ARG A 17 2.35 3.08 -12.41
CA ARG A 17 2.67 4.07 -13.48
C ARG A 17 2.32 5.52 -13.12
N TRP A 18 1.43 5.73 -12.16
CA TRP A 18 1.07 7.05 -11.65
C TRP A 18 2.12 7.61 -10.69
N LEU A 19 2.94 6.74 -10.08
CA LEU A 19 4.00 7.13 -9.16
C LEU A 19 5.26 7.47 -9.95
N GLN A 20 5.66 8.74 -9.90
CA GLN A 20 6.84 9.27 -10.59
C GLN A 20 7.95 9.58 -9.58
N PRO A 21 8.99 8.74 -9.48
CA PRO A 21 10.11 8.94 -8.56
C PRO A 21 10.80 10.30 -8.71
N SER A 22 10.80 10.86 -9.92
CA SER A 22 11.49 12.10 -10.26
C SER A 22 10.75 13.38 -9.83
N ARG A 23 9.52 13.28 -9.34
CA ARG A 23 8.67 14.46 -9.02
C ARG A 23 8.21 14.55 -7.56
N GLY A 24 8.52 13.58 -6.71
CA GLY A 24 7.80 13.34 -5.45
C GLY A 24 8.60 13.41 -4.16
N GLY A 25 9.79 14.02 -4.16
CA GLY A 25 10.71 13.94 -3.02
C GLY A 25 11.44 12.60 -2.96
N ASP A 26 12.00 12.28 -1.82
CA ASP A 26 12.85 11.11 -1.67
C ASP A 26 12.04 9.80 -1.58
N LEU A 27 12.56 8.76 -2.22
CA LEU A 27 11.85 7.51 -2.44
C LEU A 27 12.67 6.33 -1.90
N ALA A 28 12.03 5.49 -1.09
CA ALA A 28 12.58 4.21 -0.68
C ALA A 28 11.72 3.07 -1.24
N VAL A 29 12.36 2.06 -1.82
CA VAL A 29 11.66 0.90 -2.38
C VAL A 29 12.06 -0.37 -1.62
N VAL A 30 11.08 -1.19 -1.28
CA VAL A 30 11.25 -2.57 -0.80
C VAL A 30 10.47 -3.46 -1.75
N ALA A 31 11.18 -4.22 -2.57
CA ALA A 31 10.58 -5.15 -3.52
C ALA A 31 10.84 -6.59 -3.07
N GLN A 32 9.79 -7.40 -3.01
CA GLN A 32 9.90 -8.81 -2.71
C GLN A 32 10.57 -9.53 -3.89
N HIS A 33 11.74 -10.13 -3.65
CA HIS A 33 12.58 -10.69 -4.72
C HIS A 33 12.09 -12.06 -5.25
N TYR A 34 11.38 -12.83 -4.43
CA TYR A 34 10.82 -14.14 -4.79
C TYR A 34 9.48 -14.35 -4.09
N GLU A 35 8.64 -15.26 -4.62
CA GLU A 35 7.30 -15.54 -4.08
C GLU A 35 7.26 -16.07 -2.64
N GLY A 36 8.43 -16.39 -2.06
CA GLY A 36 8.56 -17.04 -0.75
C GLY A 36 7.81 -16.34 0.38
N GLU A 37 7.74 -17.00 1.54
CA GLU A 37 6.84 -16.69 2.64
C GLU A 37 6.47 -15.19 2.77
N PRO A 38 5.18 -14.81 2.63
CA PRO A 38 4.73 -13.42 2.68
C PRO A 38 5.21 -12.61 3.90
N THR A 39 5.49 -13.29 5.01
CA THR A 39 6.07 -12.73 6.23
C THR A 39 7.48 -12.16 6.02
N SER A 40 8.22 -12.66 5.03
CA SER A 40 9.54 -12.17 4.65
C SER A 40 9.49 -10.70 4.20
N LEU A 41 8.43 -10.31 3.48
CA LEU A 41 8.24 -8.93 3.04
C LEU A 41 7.97 -7.99 4.23
N VAL A 42 7.17 -8.44 5.21
CA VAL A 42 6.91 -7.69 6.45
C VAL A 42 8.22 -7.37 7.19
N THR A 43 9.08 -8.37 7.37
CA THR A 43 10.38 -8.18 8.02
C THR A 43 11.30 -7.25 7.23
N GLN A 44 11.35 -7.40 5.89
CA GLN A 44 12.14 -6.51 5.03
C GLN A 44 11.69 -5.06 5.13
N VAL A 45 10.38 -4.82 5.14
CA VAL A 45 9.80 -3.49 5.32
C VAL A 45 10.16 -2.93 6.70
N ALA A 46 9.95 -3.68 7.77
CA ALA A 46 10.30 -3.23 9.12
C ALA A 46 11.77 -2.83 9.25
N ASN A 47 12.67 -3.64 8.70
CA ASN A 47 14.11 -3.36 8.68
C ASN A 47 14.45 -2.13 7.85
N ARG A 48 13.80 -1.93 6.70
CA ARG A 48 14.03 -0.75 5.86
C ARG A 48 13.57 0.53 6.56
N ILE A 49 12.40 0.50 7.19
CA ILE A 49 11.86 1.63 7.96
C ILE A 49 12.82 2.00 9.09
N ALA A 50 13.26 1.02 9.89
CA ALA A 50 14.17 1.28 11.00
C ALA A 50 15.49 1.95 10.54
N ARG A 51 16.04 1.54 9.39
CA ARG A 51 17.25 2.15 8.81
C ARG A 51 17.01 3.58 8.30
N LEU A 52 15.84 3.83 7.70
CA LEU A 52 15.44 5.17 7.26
C LEU A 52 15.27 6.10 8.46
N GLU A 53 14.51 5.68 9.47
CA GLU A 53 14.30 6.45 10.71
C GLU A 53 15.63 6.76 11.40
N ALA A 54 16.54 5.78 11.52
CA ALA A 54 17.87 5.96 12.11
C ALA A 54 18.75 6.97 11.36
N THR A 55 18.44 7.27 10.09
CA THR A 55 19.17 8.25 9.28
C THR A 55 18.41 9.59 9.15
N GLY A 56 17.38 9.80 9.97
CA GLY A 56 16.66 11.07 10.09
C GLY A 56 15.54 11.28 9.07
N TRP A 57 15.10 10.19 8.42
CA TRP A 57 13.94 10.19 7.52
C TRP A 57 12.64 10.02 8.30
N ARG A 58 11.60 10.69 7.82
CA ARG A 58 10.22 10.52 8.28
C ARG A 58 9.40 10.02 7.11
N LEU A 59 8.60 8.99 7.35
CA LEU A 59 7.65 8.51 6.35
C LEU A 59 6.38 9.34 6.46
N ASP A 60 5.95 9.91 5.35
CA ASP A 60 4.69 10.66 5.21
C ASP A 60 3.70 9.93 4.28
N LYS A 61 4.23 9.07 3.40
CA LYS A 61 3.46 8.26 2.46
C LYS A 61 4.01 6.85 2.33
N THR A 62 3.10 5.88 2.28
CA THR A 62 3.43 4.50 1.90
C THR A 62 2.54 4.01 0.78
N VAL A 63 3.14 3.34 -0.20
CA VAL A 63 2.42 2.70 -1.31
C VAL A 63 2.68 1.20 -1.23
N ILE A 64 1.63 0.39 -1.02
CA ILE A 64 1.71 -1.07 -1.08
C ILE A 64 1.21 -1.50 -2.47
N VAL A 65 2.11 -2.02 -3.29
CA VAL A 65 1.83 -2.45 -4.66
C VAL A 65 1.57 -3.96 -4.63
N ALA A 66 0.30 -4.33 -4.72
CA ALA A 66 -0.17 -5.70 -4.63
C ALA A 66 -0.11 -6.42 -5.98
N ASN A 67 0.10 -7.74 -5.92
CA ASN A 67 -0.06 -8.65 -7.06
C ASN A 67 -1.49 -9.22 -7.11
N ASP A 68 -1.75 -10.16 -8.04
CA ASP A 68 -3.09 -10.73 -8.24
C ASP A 68 -3.44 -11.90 -7.27
N ARG A 69 -2.61 -12.18 -6.25
CA ARG A 69 -2.87 -13.26 -5.29
C ARG A 69 -4.03 -12.94 -4.36
N THR A 70 -4.92 -13.90 -4.14
CA THR A 70 -6.14 -13.77 -3.33
C THR A 70 -6.24 -14.78 -2.19
N ASP A 71 -5.21 -15.62 -2.00
CA ASP A 71 -5.18 -16.60 -0.92
C ASP A 71 -5.13 -15.93 0.46
N ALA A 72 -5.57 -16.66 1.49
CA ALA A 72 -5.68 -16.14 2.85
C ALA A 72 -4.33 -15.68 3.42
N ALA A 73 -3.23 -16.32 3.03
CA ALA A 73 -1.89 -15.94 3.49
C ALA A 73 -1.47 -14.59 2.90
N ALA A 74 -1.73 -14.35 1.62
CA ALA A 74 -1.50 -13.05 0.99
C ALA A 74 -2.33 -11.94 1.65
N PHE A 75 -3.62 -12.19 1.91
CA PHE A 75 -4.49 -11.22 2.61
C PHE A 75 -4.00 -10.92 4.03
N ALA A 76 -3.62 -11.95 4.80
CA ALA A 76 -3.11 -11.78 6.15
C ALA A 76 -1.80 -10.98 6.17
N ALA A 77 -0.87 -11.28 5.25
CA ALA A 77 0.39 -10.55 5.15
C ALA A 77 0.20 -9.08 4.80
N ARG A 78 -0.66 -8.77 3.83
CA ARG A 78 -1.06 -7.38 3.50
C ARG A 78 -1.67 -6.67 4.69
N SER A 79 -2.52 -7.36 5.45
CA SER A 79 -3.16 -6.82 6.65
C SER A 79 -2.13 -6.49 7.74
N VAL A 80 -1.21 -7.40 8.03
CA VAL A 80 -0.13 -7.19 9.01
C VAL A 80 0.76 -6.02 8.58
N LEU A 81 1.18 -6.02 7.31
CA LEU A 81 2.01 -4.97 6.73
C LEU A 81 1.33 -3.60 6.83
N ALA A 82 0.10 -3.49 6.34
CA ALA A 82 -0.64 -2.23 6.29
C ALA A 82 -0.94 -1.68 7.69
N ARG A 83 -1.33 -2.54 8.64
CA ARG A 83 -1.53 -2.13 10.05
C ARG A 83 -0.23 -1.67 10.71
N GLY A 84 0.88 -2.36 10.44
CA GLY A 84 2.20 -1.97 10.93
C GLY A 84 2.62 -0.59 10.41
N LEU A 85 2.40 -0.33 9.12
CA LEU A 85 2.65 0.96 8.50
C LEU A 85 1.72 2.07 9.04
N LEU A 86 0.44 1.76 9.23
CA LEU A 86 -0.53 2.68 9.78
C LEU A 86 -0.14 3.14 11.18
N ALA A 87 0.20 2.19 12.06
CA ALA A 87 0.65 2.49 13.42
C ALA A 87 1.95 3.31 13.44
N ARG A 88 2.81 3.18 12.42
CA ARG A 88 4.02 3.99 12.26
C ARG A 88 3.69 5.41 11.82
N LEU A 89 2.92 5.59 10.75
CA LEU A 89 2.51 6.90 10.25
C LEU A 89 1.72 7.70 11.30
N GLY A 90 0.85 7.03 12.06
CA GLY A 90 0.09 7.65 13.15
C GLY A 90 0.97 8.24 14.26
N LYS A 91 2.18 7.70 14.48
CA LYS A 91 3.15 8.28 15.44
C LYS A 91 3.90 9.49 14.88
N SER A 92 3.90 9.68 13.55
CA SER A 92 4.71 10.67 12.83
C SER A 92 3.91 11.87 12.33
N SER A 93 2.79 12.23 12.99
CA SER A 93 1.84 13.32 12.67
C SER A 93 0.84 13.03 11.54
N GLY A 94 0.65 11.76 11.19
CA GLY A 94 -0.29 11.32 10.15
C GLY A 94 0.43 10.93 8.86
N GLY A 95 -0.31 10.88 7.75
CA GLY A 95 0.24 10.51 6.45
C GLY A 95 -0.76 9.84 5.53
N GLU A 96 -0.28 9.11 4.53
CA GLU A 96 -1.11 8.40 3.56
C GLU A 96 -0.61 6.96 3.32
N ILE A 97 -1.55 6.01 3.30
CA ILE A 97 -1.35 4.65 2.79
C ILE A 97 -2.16 4.49 1.51
N ILE A 98 -1.48 4.13 0.43
CA ILE A 98 -2.10 3.79 -0.84
C ILE A 98 -1.92 2.30 -1.09
N LEU A 99 -3.01 1.54 -1.10
CA LEU A 99 -3.04 0.20 -1.68
C LEU A 99 -3.14 0.36 -3.19
N SER A 100 -2.13 -0.11 -3.93
CA SER A 100 -2.07 0.04 -5.38
C SER A 100 -2.05 -1.31 -6.06
N VAL A 101 -2.74 -1.41 -7.19
CA VAL A 101 -2.73 -2.60 -8.03
C VAL A 101 -2.78 -2.19 -9.51
N SER A 102 -2.36 -3.07 -10.41
CA SER A 102 -2.34 -2.76 -11.85
C SER A 102 -3.74 -2.69 -12.46
N ASP A 103 -3.89 -2.11 -13.66
CA ASP A 103 -5.16 -2.06 -14.39
C ASP A 103 -5.66 -3.46 -14.82
N ALA A 104 -4.77 -4.46 -14.92
CA ALA A 104 -5.07 -5.81 -15.40
C ALA A 104 -5.44 -6.80 -14.27
N VAL A 105 -5.84 -6.28 -13.11
CA VAL A 105 -6.13 -7.09 -11.92
C VAL A 105 -7.50 -7.75 -11.96
N SER A 106 -7.64 -8.91 -11.33
CA SER A 106 -8.94 -9.54 -11.11
C SER A 106 -9.86 -8.72 -10.17
N ALA A 107 -11.17 -8.81 -10.39
CA ALA A 107 -12.18 -8.20 -9.52
C ALA A 107 -12.05 -8.66 -8.06
N ARG A 108 -11.67 -9.92 -7.85
CA ARG A 108 -11.50 -10.51 -6.52
C ARG A 108 -10.38 -9.85 -5.72
N VAL A 109 -9.28 -9.46 -6.35
CA VAL A 109 -8.20 -8.73 -5.66
C VAL A 109 -8.66 -7.30 -5.34
N CYS A 110 -9.38 -6.65 -6.25
CA CYS A 110 -9.97 -5.34 -5.97
C CYS A 110 -10.89 -5.40 -4.75
N GLU A 111 -11.78 -6.39 -4.66
CA GLU A 111 -12.66 -6.61 -3.50
C GLU A 111 -11.85 -6.85 -2.22
N ASN A 112 -10.84 -7.73 -2.27
CA ASN A 112 -9.97 -7.98 -1.13
C ASN A 112 -9.25 -6.72 -0.64
N LEU A 113 -8.69 -5.92 -1.56
CA LEU A 113 -7.99 -4.68 -1.23
C LEU A 113 -8.95 -3.59 -0.75
N LEU A 114 -10.16 -3.52 -1.28
CA LEU A 114 -11.21 -2.63 -0.80
C LEU A 114 -11.62 -2.98 0.63
N GLY A 115 -11.85 -4.28 0.89
CA GLY A 115 -12.17 -4.78 2.24
C GLY A 115 -11.03 -4.51 3.23
N LEU A 116 -9.77 -4.68 2.80
CA LEU A 116 -8.62 -4.31 3.62
C LEU A 116 -8.57 -2.81 3.89
N ALA A 117 -8.75 -1.97 2.87
CA ALA A 117 -8.74 -0.53 3.04
C ALA A 117 -9.86 -0.07 4.01
N ALA A 118 -11.06 -0.68 3.92
CA ALA A 118 -12.15 -0.45 4.85
C ALA A 118 -11.84 -0.87 6.28
N ALA A 119 -11.19 -2.01 6.47
CA ALA A 119 -10.75 -2.47 7.77
C ALA A 119 -9.67 -1.56 8.40
N LEU A 120 -8.91 -0.82 7.58
CA LEU A 120 -7.88 0.11 8.04
C LEU A 120 -8.43 1.50 8.35
N ASP A 121 -9.45 1.96 7.62
CA ASP A 121 -9.97 3.34 7.69
C ASP A 121 -10.46 3.75 9.09
N THR A 122 -11.01 2.80 9.84
CA THR A 122 -11.42 3.02 11.24
C THR A 122 -10.24 3.42 12.12
N ASP A 123 -9.11 2.73 11.98
CA ASP A 123 -7.89 3.02 12.74
C ASP A 123 -7.14 4.23 12.15
N ALA A 124 -7.24 4.43 10.84
CA ALA A 124 -6.64 5.54 10.10
C ALA A 124 -7.22 6.90 10.53
N THR A 125 -8.55 6.97 10.62
CA THR A 125 -9.27 8.18 11.04
C THR A 125 -8.81 8.65 12.42
N ARG A 126 -8.62 7.72 13.37
CA ARG A 126 -8.15 8.05 14.73
C ARG A 126 -6.69 8.52 14.78
N SER A 127 -5.89 8.10 13.81
CA SER A 127 -4.45 8.38 13.75
C SER A 127 -4.09 9.53 12.79
N GLY A 128 -5.08 10.15 12.13
CA GLY A 128 -4.86 11.19 11.12
C GLY A 128 -4.18 10.68 9.84
N VAL A 129 -4.20 9.37 9.61
CA VAL A 129 -3.67 8.73 8.41
C VAL A 129 -4.80 8.59 7.40
N LYS A 130 -4.53 8.86 6.12
CA LYS A 130 -5.46 8.61 5.02
C LYS A 130 -5.18 7.22 4.43
N VAL A 131 -6.23 6.48 4.12
CA VAL A 131 -6.12 5.20 3.40
C VAL A 131 -6.84 5.33 2.06
N ALA A 132 -6.21 4.89 0.98
CA ALA A 132 -6.77 4.91 -0.35
C ALA A 132 -6.49 3.60 -1.11
N LEU A 133 -7.39 3.24 -2.01
CA LEU A 133 -7.17 2.21 -3.04
C LEU A 133 -6.93 2.88 -4.39
N ARG A 134 -5.92 2.45 -5.14
CA ARG A 134 -5.62 2.96 -6.49
C ARG A 134 -5.39 1.84 -7.49
N ILE A 135 -6.32 1.73 -8.45
CA ILE A 135 -6.27 0.76 -9.55
C ILE A 135 -5.66 1.44 -10.77
N GLY A 136 -4.46 1.00 -11.14
CA GLY A 136 -3.64 1.53 -12.22
C GLY A 136 -3.62 3.05 -12.25
N ARG A 137 -4.06 3.68 -13.34
CA ARG A 137 -4.01 5.15 -13.48
C ARG A 137 -5.19 5.90 -12.87
N ARG A 138 -6.22 5.21 -12.39
CA ARG A 138 -7.43 5.84 -11.83
C ARG A 138 -7.10 6.71 -10.63
N GLU A 139 -7.99 7.65 -10.31
CA GLU A 139 -7.86 8.44 -9.08
C GLU A 139 -7.94 7.54 -7.83
N PRO A 140 -7.24 7.89 -6.75
CA PRO A 140 -7.33 7.15 -5.51
C PRO A 140 -8.75 7.21 -4.96
N MET A 141 -9.32 6.05 -4.67
CA MET A 141 -10.62 5.91 -4.03
C MET A 141 -10.45 6.18 -2.53
N LEU A 142 -10.89 7.36 -2.11
CA LEU A 142 -11.01 7.79 -0.71
C LEU A 142 -12.44 7.51 -0.23
N GLY A 143 -12.61 7.12 1.04
CA GLY A 143 -13.96 6.94 1.61
C GLY A 143 -14.76 5.73 1.11
N LEU A 144 -14.08 4.73 0.52
CA LEU A 144 -14.44 3.30 0.49
C LEU A 144 -15.86 2.89 0.04
N SER A 145 -16.53 3.69 -0.78
CA SER A 145 -17.63 3.21 -1.62
C SER A 145 -17.08 2.83 -2.99
N TRP A 146 -17.45 1.64 -3.48
CA TRP A 146 -17.18 1.24 -4.87
C TRP A 146 -18.02 2.13 -5.80
N PRO A 147 -17.42 2.85 -6.77
CA PRO A 147 -18.22 3.59 -7.74
C PRO A 147 -18.94 2.58 -8.64
N GLU A 148 -20.27 2.60 -8.63
CA GLU A 148 -21.13 1.76 -9.48
C GLU A 148 -20.75 1.84 -10.97
N SER A 149 -20.09 2.91 -11.40
CA SER A 149 -19.61 3.13 -12.77
C SER A 149 -18.36 2.34 -13.19
N SER A 150 -17.81 1.47 -12.33
CA SER A 150 -16.55 0.75 -12.60
C SER A 150 -16.69 -0.76 -12.88
N GLN A 151 -17.90 -1.29 -13.06
CA GLN A 151 -18.04 -2.66 -13.58
C GLN A 151 -17.46 -2.73 -15.01
N PRO A 152 -16.54 -3.66 -15.30
CA PRO A 152 -16.19 -3.94 -16.68
C PRO A 152 -17.46 -4.43 -17.40
N ALA A 153 -17.68 -3.94 -18.63
CA ALA A 153 -18.75 -4.45 -19.47
C ALA A 153 -18.63 -5.98 -19.53
N ALA A 154 -19.68 -6.66 -19.10
CA ALA A 154 -19.78 -8.11 -19.24
C ALA A 154 -19.71 -8.45 -20.74
N GLU A 155 -18.77 -9.31 -21.11
CA GLU A 155 -18.78 -10.03 -22.40
C GLU A 155 -19.88 -11.10 -22.40
#